data_AF-A0A2N3RHR5-F1
#
_entry.id   AF-A0A2N3RHR5-F1
#
_cell.length_a   1.000
_cell.length_b   1.000
_cell.length_c   1.000
_cell.angle_alpha   90.00
_cell.angle_beta   90.00
_cell.angle_gamma   90.00
#
_symmetry.space_group_name_H-M   'P 1'
#
loop_
_entity.id
_entity.type
_entity.pdbx_description
1 polymer ?
#
loop_
_entity_poly.entity_id
_entity_poly.type
_entity_poly.pdbx_seq_one_letter_code
_entity_poly.pdbx_strand_id
1 'polypeptide(L)' 'MSDDTRKVGLPDRDCINANEACELQYWTKPLGISIEELRAVVQKVGPVAASVRRHPGK' A
#
# COMPACT_ATOMS: atom_id res chain seq x y z
N MET A 1 25.26 16.82 -3.35
CA MET A 1 23.98 16.08 -3.46
C MET A 1 22.89 16.95 -2.83
N SER A 2 22.31 17.85 -3.62
CA SER A 2 21.14 18.63 -3.20
C SER A 2 19.94 17.90 -3.76
N ASP A 3 19.33 17.03 -2.96
CA ASP A 3 18.07 16.40 -3.33
C ASP A 3 16.95 17.37 -2.95
N ASP A 4 16.33 17.96 -3.99
CA ASP A 4 15.10 18.72 -3.89
C ASP A 4 13.97 17.81 -3.38
N THR A 5 13.85 17.71 -2.06
CA THR A 5 12.82 16.95 -1.31
C THR A 5 11.40 17.50 -1.45
N ARG A 6 11.11 18.28 -2.50
CA ARG A 6 9.80 18.91 -2.73
C ARG A 6 9.06 18.43 -3.97
N LYS A 7 9.59 17.41 -4.65
CA LYS A 7 8.86 16.59 -5.62
C LYS A 7 8.82 15.13 -5.18
N VAL A 8 8.48 14.89 -3.92
CA VAL A 8 8.28 13.54 -3.42
C VAL A 8 6.89 13.13 -3.89
N GLY A 9 6.81 12.59 -5.11
CA GLY A 9 5.72 11.68 -5.45
C GLY A 9 5.58 10.70 -4.28
N LEU A 10 4.34 10.41 -3.87
CA LEU A 10 3.97 9.58 -2.70
C LEU A 10 5.15 8.71 -2.27
N PRO A 11 5.78 8.97 -1.10
CA PRO A 11 6.99 8.26 -0.73
C PRO A 11 6.72 6.78 -0.88
N ASP A 12 7.65 6.05 -1.49
CA ASP A 12 7.50 4.61 -1.83
C ASP A 12 6.97 3.78 -0.64
N ARG A 13 7.26 4.25 0.58
CA ARG A 13 6.76 3.81 1.89
C ARG A 13 5.23 3.77 2.04
N ASP A 14 4.49 4.52 1.25
CA ASP A 14 3.02 4.60 1.23
C ASP A 14 2.42 3.79 0.06
N CYS A 15 3.25 3.10 -0.73
CA CYS A 15 2.81 2.16 -1.75
C CYS A 15 2.92 0.71 -1.23
N ILE A 16 2.02 -0.14 -1.71
CA ILE A 16 1.89 -1.56 -1.43
C ILE A 16 2.12 -2.30 -2.75
N ASN A 17 3.29 -2.90 -2.86
CA ASN A 17 3.70 -3.82 -3.88
C ASN A 17 3.02 -5.18 -3.68
N ALA A 18 1.90 -5.34 -4.37
CA ALA A 18 1.15 -6.59 -4.43
C ALA A 18 1.88 -7.76 -5.12
N ASN A 19 3.08 -7.53 -5.66
CA ASN A 19 3.95 -8.57 -6.21
C ASN A 19 4.88 -9.18 -5.14
N GLU A 20 5.10 -8.48 -4.01
CA GLU A 20 5.97 -8.95 -2.94
C GLU A 20 5.16 -9.46 -1.73
N ALA A 21 5.20 -10.78 -1.50
CA ALA A 21 4.43 -11.41 -0.43
C ALA A 21 4.87 -10.98 0.99
N CYS A 22 6.16 -10.65 1.17
CA CYS A 22 6.68 -10.12 2.43
C CYS A 22 6.09 -8.75 2.76
N GLU A 23 5.95 -7.89 1.74
CA GLU A 23 5.36 -6.58 1.89
C GLU A 23 3.86 -6.67 2.17
N LEU A 24 3.14 -7.55 1.46
CA LEU A 24 1.74 -7.82 1.78
C LEU A 24 1.57 -8.29 3.23
N GLN A 25 2.41 -9.21 3.72
CA GLN A 25 2.40 -9.65 5.13
C GLN A 25 2.71 -8.53 6.12
N TYR A 26 3.53 -7.56 5.74
CA TYR A 26 3.79 -6.40 6.56
C TYR A 26 2.52 -5.54 6.69
N TRP A 27 1.82 -5.32 5.58
CA TRP A 27 0.60 -4.49 5.51
C TRP A 27 -0.66 -5.18 6.04
N THR A 28 -0.74 -6.51 6.02
CA THR A 28 -1.86 -7.25 6.65
C THR A 28 -1.94 -7.01 8.15
N LYS A 29 -0.81 -6.76 8.84
CA LYS A 29 -0.77 -6.47 10.28
C LYS A 29 -1.50 -5.18 10.67
N PRO A 30 -1.18 -3.99 10.12
CA PRO A 30 -1.89 -2.76 10.43
C PRO A 30 -3.29 -2.69 9.81
N LEU A 31 -3.54 -3.41 8.71
CA LEU A 31 -4.85 -3.41 8.04
C LEU A 31 -5.82 -4.45 8.61
N GLY A 32 -5.31 -5.49 9.28
CA GLY A 32 -6.14 -6.57 9.85
C GLY A 32 -6.84 -7.45 8.79
N ILE A 33 -6.34 -7.47 7.55
CA ILE A 33 -6.93 -8.24 6.44
C ILE A 33 -5.96 -9.31 5.96
N SER A 34 -6.46 -10.34 5.26
CA SER A 34 -5.62 -11.37 4.65
C SER A 34 -4.83 -10.84 3.45
N ILE A 35 -3.75 -11.53 3.09
CA ILE A 35 -2.89 -11.19 1.93
C ILE A 35 -3.73 -11.14 0.65
N GLU A 36 -4.65 -12.09 0.48
CA GLU A 36 -5.54 -12.19 -0.67
C GLU A 36 -6.48 -10.99 -0.77
N GLU A 37 -7.10 -10.62 0.33
CA GLU A 37 -7.95 -9.43 0.45
C GLU A 37 -7.15 -8.16 0.13
N LEU A 38 -5.95 -8.02 0.70
CA LEU A 38 -5.08 -6.89 0.42
C LEU A 38 -4.75 -6.80 -1.07
N ARG A 39 -4.46 -7.94 -1.72
CA ARG A 39 -4.16 -8.00 -3.15
C ARG A 39 -5.36 -7.63 -4.01
N ALA A 40 -6.57 -8.05 -3.61
CA ALA A 40 -7.80 -7.69 -4.28
C ALA A 40 -8.09 -6.19 -4.14
N VAL A 41 -7.93 -5.63 -2.94
CA VAL A 41 -8.12 -4.19 -2.69
C VAL A 41 -7.09 -3.38 -3.48
N VAL A 42 -5.80 -3.75 -3.45
CA VAL A 42 -4.74 -3.09 -4.23
C VAL A 42 -5.02 -3.14 -5.73
N GLN A 43 -5.52 -4.25 -6.26
CA GLN A 43 -5.92 -4.31 -7.68
C GLN A 43 -7.10 -3.39 -8.01
N LYS A 44 -7.99 -3.14 -7.04
CA LYS A 44 -9.19 -2.32 -7.22
C LYS A 44 -8.95 -0.82 -7.04
N VAL A 45 -8.16 -0.42 -6.03
CA VAL A 45 -7.93 0.98 -5.66
C VAL A 45 -6.52 1.49 -5.99
N GLY A 46 -5.67 0.60 -6.49
CA GLY A 46 -4.25 0.86 -6.75
C GLY A 46 -3.35 0.52 -5.56
N PRO A 47 -2.02 0.53 -5.76
CA PRO A 47 -1.03 0.19 -4.74
C PRO A 47 -0.93 1.21 -3.61
N VAL A 48 -1.68 2.31 -3.63
CA VAL A 48 -1.55 3.35 -2.60
C VAL A 48 -2.16 2.88 -1.28
N ALA A 49 -1.36 2.74 -0.23
CA ALA A 49 -1.79 2.30 1.10
C ALA A 49 -2.87 3.22 1.68
N ALA A 50 -2.79 4.53 1.41
CA ALA A 50 -3.83 5.47 1.81
C ALA A 50 -5.19 5.17 1.15
N SER A 51 -5.21 4.72 -0.11
CA SER A 51 -6.43 4.29 -0.81
C SER A 51 -6.97 2.99 -0.23
N VAL A 52 -6.09 2.02 0.04
CA VAL A 52 -6.45 0.74 0.68
C VAL A 52 -7.06 1.00 2.07
N ARG A 53 -6.44 1.86 2.88
CA ARG A 53 -6.93 2.26 4.22
C ARG A 53 -8.24 3.05 4.19
N ARG A 54 -8.52 3.78 3.10
CA ARG A 54 -9.80 4.49 2.90
C ARG A 54 -10.90 3.58 2.37
N HIS A 55 -10.56 2.41 1.84
CA HIS A 55 -11.50 1.42 1.34
C HIS A 55 -11.60 0.18 2.25
N PRO A 56 -11.73 0.30 3.59
CA PRO A 56 -12.11 -0.85 4.39
C PRO A 56 -13.57 -1.15 4.02
N GLY A 57 -13.76 -2.21 3.24
CA GLY A 57 -15.06 -2.62 2.75
C GLY A 57 -16.06 -2.69 3.91
N LYS A 58 -17.08 -1.82 3.83
CA LYS A 58 -18.38 -2.08 4.44
C LYS A 58 -19.29 -2.63 3.36
#